data_AF-A0A1I5JRT4-F1
#
_entry.id   AF-A0A1I5JRT4-F1
#
_cell.length_a   1.000
_cell.length_b   1.000
_cell.length_c   1.000
_cell.angle_alpha   90.00
_cell.angle_beta   90.00
_cell.angle_gamma   90.00
#
_symmetry.space_group_name_H-M   'P 1'
#
loop_
_entity.id
_entity.type
_entity.pdbx_description
1 polymer ?
#
loop_
_entity_poly.entity_id
_entity_poly.type
_entity_poly.pdbx_seq_one_letter_code
_entity_poly.pdbx_strand_id
1 'polypeptide(L)'
;MKHSKVFLIASLLIFYASSVFSQKYKTASDTVKLNQEYVSVSNEIAELTSKLTIAQNNMPGYQTKAGDANSDAQSSADASSKQASRATNGDIGDAKNAKKKANKAYNNAQDARDADNKVKRQDKKIANLNSQLEKKQARLRELDDMKLAIVNKSL
;
A
#
# COMPACT_ATOMS: atom_id res chain seq x y z
N MET A 1 -39.48 14.43 -37.25
CA MET A 1 -39.36 13.75 -35.94
C MET A 1 -38.55 14.62 -35.00
N LYS A 2 -39.23 15.57 -34.36
CA LYS A 2 -38.75 16.37 -33.24
C LYS A 2 -39.39 15.76 -31.98
N HIS A 3 -38.82 15.97 -30.80
CA HIS A 3 -39.19 15.38 -29.49
C HIS A 3 -38.38 14.15 -29.05
N SER A 4 -37.09 14.33 -28.79
CA SER A 4 -36.34 13.41 -27.90
C SER A 4 -35.32 14.11 -27.00
N LYS A 5 -35.39 15.44 -26.84
CA LYS A 5 -34.39 16.24 -26.10
C LYS A 5 -34.87 16.79 -24.76
N VAL A 6 -36.04 16.39 -24.26
CA VAL A 6 -36.63 16.97 -23.03
C VAL A 6 -36.64 16.00 -21.84
N PHE A 7 -36.18 14.76 -22.03
CA PHE A 7 -36.26 13.71 -20.99
C PHE A 7 -34.95 13.43 -20.23
N LEU A 8 -33.93 14.30 -20.35
CA LEU A 8 -32.59 14.07 -19.78
C LEU A 8 -32.16 15.12 -18.75
N ILE A 9 -33.09 15.96 -18.27
CA ILE A 9 -32.80 17.07 -17.33
C ILE A 9 -33.53 16.89 -15.98
N ALA A 10 -34.50 15.97 -15.88
CA ALA A 10 -35.35 15.83 -14.68
C ALA A 10 -34.81 14.91 -13.57
N SER A 11 -33.69 14.21 -13.78
CA SER A 11 -33.21 13.16 -12.85
C SER A 11 -31.99 13.56 -12.00
N LEU A 12 -31.50 14.80 -12.11
CA LEU A 12 -30.25 15.24 -11.46
C LEU A 12 -30.47 16.22 -10.28
N LEU A 13 -31.58 16.10 -9.55
CA LEU A 13 -31.90 17.02 -8.43
C LEU A 13 -32.24 16.35 -7.09
N ILE A 14 -31.97 15.05 -6.89
CA ILE A 14 -32.30 14.33 -5.63
C ILE A 14 -31.06 13.82 -4.87
N PHE A 15 -29.92 14.52 -4.94
CA PHE A 15 -28.75 14.21 -4.09
C PHE A 15 -28.41 15.27 -3.03
N TYR A 16 -29.28 16.28 -2.84
CA TYR A 16 -29.18 17.20 -1.70
C TYR A 16 -29.91 16.71 -0.44
N ALA A 17 -29.90 15.39 -0.20
CA ALA A 17 -30.11 14.91 1.16
C ALA A 17 -28.83 15.24 1.94
N SER A 18 -28.74 16.47 2.43
CA SER A 18 -27.81 16.85 3.48
C SER A 18 -28.03 15.87 4.62
N SER A 19 -27.17 14.86 4.70
CA SER A 19 -26.95 14.14 5.94
C SER A 19 -26.57 15.20 6.95
N VAL A 20 -27.55 15.58 7.79
CA VAL A 20 -27.29 16.28 9.03
C VAL A 20 -26.41 15.32 9.83
N PHE A 21 -25.10 15.42 9.59
CA PHE A 21 -24.10 14.80 10.42
C PHE A 21 -24.39 15.33 11.82
N SER A 22 -24.76 14.43 12.72
CA SER A 22 -24.79 14.77 14.13
C SER A 22 -23.35 15.15 14.51
N GLN A 23 -23.01 16.43 14.40
CA GLN A 23 -21.68 16.94 14.71
C GLN A 23 -21.37 16.57 16.17
N LYS A 24 -20.24 15.89 16.40
CA LYS A 24 -19.84 15.44 17.73
C LYS A 24 -19.61 16.61 18.70
N TYR A 25 -19.09 17.72 18.18
CA TYR A 25 -18.81 18.96 18.92
C TYR A 25 -19.68 20.08 18.35
N LYS A 26 -20.41 20.82 19.20
CA LYS A 26 -21.43 21.79 18.75
C LYS A 26 -21.37 23.16 19.42
N THR A 27 -20.75 23.27 20.59
CA THR A 27 -20.80 24.50 21.40
C THR A 27 -19.40 25.01 21.75
N ALA A 28 -19.32 26.26 22.21
CA ALA A 28 -18.08 26.85 22.68
C ALA A 28 -17.43 26.05 23.84
N SER A 29 -18.23 25.37 24.68
CA SER A 29 -17.72 24.51 25.76
C SER A 29 -17.02 23.25 25.26
N ASP A 30 -17.31 22.81 24.03
CA ASP A 30 -16.69 21.62 23.41
C ASP A 30 -15.30 21.91 22.81
N THR A 31 -14.93 23.18 22.68
CA THR A 31 -13.71 23.63 21.98
C THR A 31 -12.43 23.01 22.52
N VAL A 32 -12.33 22.80 23.84
CA VAL A 32 -11.16 22.14 24.46
C VAL A 32 -11.02 20.71 23.96
N LYS A 33 -12.11 19.92 23.97
CA LYS A 33 -12.10 18.53 23.50
C LYS A 33 -11.88 18.44 21.99
N LEU A 34 -12.47 19.36 21.24
CA LEU A 34 -12.26 19.49 19.79
C LEU A 34 -10.80 19.78 19.46
N ASN A 35 -10.16 20.72 20.15
CA ASN A 35 -8.75 21.04 19.96
C ASN A 35 -7.83 19.88 20.36
N GLN A 36 -8.16 19.15 21.43
CA GLN A 36 -7.42 17.94 21.81
C GLN A 36 -7.48 16.87 20.71
N GLU A 37 -8.68 16.59 20.17
CA GLU A 37 -8.82 15.63 19.07
C GLU A 37 -8.08 16.12 17.82
N TYR A 38 -8.16 17.41 17.50
CA TYR A 38 -7.45 18.02 16.37
C TYR A 38 -5.94 17.84 16.46
N VAL A 39 -5.35 18.13 17.63
CA VAL A 39 -3.91 17.95 17.87
C VAL A 39 -3.54 16.46 17.78
N SER A 40 -4.34 15.57 18.35
CA SER A 40 -4.11 14.12 18.27
C SER A 40 -4.10 13.61 16.83
N VAL A 41 -5.11 13.97 16.03
CA VAL A 41 -5.20 13.58 14.62
C VAL A 41 -4.05 14.17 13.80
N SER A 42 -3.66 15.42 14.07
CA SER A 42 -2.51 16.06 13.42
C SER A 42 -1.20 15.32 13.72
N ASN A 43 -0.98 14.91 14.96
CA ASN A 43 0.19 14.14 15.37
C ASN A 43 0.21 12.75 14.71
N GLU A 44 -0.92 12.07 14.66
CA GLU A 44 -1.05 10.77 13.98
C GLU A 44 -0.78 10.90 12.47
N ILE A 45 -1.22 11.99 11.82
CA ILE A 45 -0.88 12.26 10.40
C ILE A 45 0.63 12.42 10.23
N ALA A 46 1.29 13.16 11.12
CA ALA A 46 2.75 13.34 11.07
C ALA A 46 3.48 12.00 11.25
N GLU A 47 3.04 11.18 12.20
CA GLU A 47 3.60 9.84 12.45
C GLU A 47 3.40 8.92 11.24
N LEU A 48 2.19 8.86 10.69
CA LEU A 48 1.88 8.05 9.50
C LEU A 48 2.66 8.52 8.28
N THR A 49 2.82 9.83 8.09
CA THR A 49 3.63 10.41 7.01
C THR A 49 5.10 9.99 7.15
N SER A 50 5.66 10.07 8.36
CA SER A 50 7.03 9.59 8.61
C SER A 50 7.19 8.10 8.29
N LYS A 51 6.25 7.25 8.77
CA LYS A 51 6.24 5.81 8.47
C LYS A 51 6.13 5.54 6.98
N LEU A 52 5.32 6.31 6.25
CA LEU A 52 5.16 6.20 4.81
C LEU A 52 6.47 6.55 4.09
N THR A 53 7.10 7.67 4.45
CA THR A 53 8.39 8.09 3.87
C THR A 53 9.47 7.02 4.09
N ILE A 54 9.59 6.49 5.31
CA ILE A 54 10.52 5.38 5.61
C ILE A 54 10.18 4.16 4.75
N ALA A 55 8.91 3.82 4.61
CA ALA A 55 8.48 2.68 3.82
C ALA A 55 8.81 2.84 2.32
N GLN A 56 8.60 4.02 1.76
CA GLN A 56 8.93 4.35 0.37
C GLN A 56 10.45 4.35 0.15
N ASN A 57 11.22 4.92 1.08
CA ASN A 57 12.68 4.96 1.00
C ASN A 57 13.33 3.57 1.09
N ASN A 58 12.72 2.64 1.82
CA ASN A 58 13.20 1.26 1.90
C ASN A 58 12.83 0.42 0.66
N MET A 59 11.83 0.82 -0.12
CA MET A 59 11.31 0.03 -1.23
C MET A 59 12.37 -0.30 -2.30
N PRO A 60 13.18 0.66 -2.80
CA PRO A 60 14.23 0.36 -3.77
C PRO A 60 15.19 -0.74 -3.28
N GLY A 61 15.55 -0.73 -2.00
CA GLY A 61 16.42 -1.76 -1.42
C GLY A 61 15.80 -3.16 -1.44
N TYR A 62 14.48 -3.28 -1.28
CA TYR A 62 13.79 -4.57 -1.45
C TYR A 62 13.73 -4.99 -2.92
N GLN A 63 13.46 -4.05 -3.83
CA GLN A 63 13.40 -4.32 -5.27
C GLN A 63 14.76 -4.77 -5.82
N THR A 64 15.86 -4.11 -5.44
CA THR A 64 17.22 -4.53 -5.81
C THR A 64 17.49 -5.96 -5.34
N LYS A 65 17.25 -6.27 -4.05
CA LYS A 65 17.47 -7.62 -3.51
C LYS A 65 16.62 -8.68 -4.21
N ALA A 66 15.39 -8.36 -4.57
CA ALA A 66 14.53 -9.27 -5.35
C ALA A 66 15.05 -9.47 -6.77
N GLY A 67 15.55 -8.41 -7.42
CA GLY A 67 16.20 -8.47 -8.72
C GLY A 67 17.44 -9.37 -8.70
N ASP A 68 18.33 -9.16 -7.74
CA ASP A 68 19.56 -9.95 -7.57
C ASP A 68 19.22 -11.43 -7.34
N ALA A 69 18.29 -11.73 -6.42
CA ALA A 69 17.88 -13.09 -6.14
C ALA A 69 17.23 -13.79 -7.35
N ASN A 70 16.43 -13.06 -8.14
CA ASN A 70 15.88 -13.58 -9.39
C ASN A 70 16.98 -13.90 -10.42
N SER A 71 17.97 -13.02 -10.56
CA SER A 71 19.11 -13.24 -11.45
C SER A 71 19.91 -14.48 -11.03
N ASP A 72 20.18 -14.63 -9.74
CA ASP A 72 20.88 -15.79 -9.18
C ASP A 72 20.10 -17.10 -9.32
N ALA A 73 18.77 -17.04 -9.21
CA ALA A 73 17.89 -18.18 -9.44
C ALA A 73 17.92 -18.59 -10.92
N GLN A 74 17.81 -17.64 -11.84
CA GLN A 74 17.88 -17.90 -13.28
C GLN A 74 19.22 -18.50 -13.69
N SER A 75 20.32 -17.88 -13.26
CA SER A 75 21.68 -18.37 -13.54
C SER A 75 21.91 -19.78 -12.98
N SER A 76 21.39 -20.07 -11.79
CA SER A 76 21.50 -21.42 -11.19
C SER A 76 20.62 -22.44 -11.89
N ALA A 77 19.42 -22.06 -12.34
CA ALA A 77 18.55 -22.92 -13.14
C ALA A 77 19.21 -23.28 -14.48
N ASP A 78 19.80 -22.30 -15.18
CA ASP A 78 20.53 -22.52 -16.43
C ASP A 78 21.73 -23.46 -16.23
N ALA A 79 22.52 -23.22 -15.18
CA ALA A 79 23.65 -24.08 -14.85
C ALA A 79 23.22 -25.51 -14.49
N SER A 80 22.10 -25.64 -13.75
CA SER A 80 21.52 -26.94 -13.42
C SER A 80 21.05 -27.68 -14.67
N SER A 81 20.34 -26.99 -15.57
CA SER A 81 19.87 -27.55 -16.84
C SER A 81 21.04 -28.05 -17.69
N LYS A 82 22.06 -27.21 -17.90
CA LYS A 82 23.27 -27.58 -18.66
C LYS A 82 23.98 -28.80 -18.07
N GLN A 83 24.10 -28.89 -16.74
CA GLN A 83 24.76 -30.03 -16.10
C GLN A 83 23.89 -31.30 -16.15
N ALA A 84 22.56 -31.17 -16.02
CA ALA A 84 21.64 -32.29 -16.15
C ALA A 84 21.72 -32.93 -17.55
N SER A 85 21.81 -32.10 -18.61
CA SER A 85 22.00 -32.59 -19.98
C SER A 85 23.32 -33.35 -20.18
N ARG A 86 24.37 -33.07 -19.41
CA ARG A 86 25.65 -33.79 -19.50
C ARG A 86 25.61 -35.13 -18.76
N ALA A 87 24.88 -35.18 -17.64
CA ALA A 87 24.75 -36.36 -16.80
C ALA A 87 23.97 -37.52 -17.45
N THR A 88 23.40 -37.34 -18.64
CA THR A 88 22.66 -38.39 -19.36
C THR A 88 23.55 -39.55 -19.84
N ASN A 89 24.87 -39.35 -19.87
CA ASN A 89 25.82 -40.33 -20.42
C ASN A 89 26.29 -41.38 -19.40
N GLY A 90 25.67 -41.45 -18.21
CA GLY A 90 25.94 -42.49 -17.21
C GLY A 90 27.15 -42.26 -16.31
N ASP A 91 27.82 -41.10 -16.41
CA ASP A 91 28.91 -40.72 -15.50
C ASP A 91 28.38 -40.34 -14.11
N ILE A 92 28.82 -41.05 -13.08
CA ILE A 92 28.39 -40.85 -11.69
C ILE A 92 28.86 -39.50 -11.13
N GLY A 93 30.02 -39.02 -11.55
CA GLY A 93 30.53 -37.69 -11.19
C GLY A 93 29.63 -36.58 -11.73
N ASP A 94 29.20 -36.70 -13.00
CA ASP A 94 28.26 -35.77 -13.60
C ASP A 94 26.88 -35.81 -12.94
N ALA A 95 26.38 -37.00 -12.59
CA ALA A 95 25.13 -37.14 -11.83
C ALA A 95 25.21 -36.46 -10.45
N LYS A 96 26.33 -36.61 -9.72
CA LYS A 96 26.56 -35.91 -8.44
C LYS A 96 26.61 -34.40 -8.62
N ASN A 97 27.28 -33.92 -9.66
CA ASN A 97 27.36 -32.49 -9.97
C ASN A 97 26.00 -31.92 -10.36
N ALA A 98 25.21 -32.66 -11.16
CA ALA A 98 23.84 -32.30 -11.52
C ALA A 98 22.98 -32.16 -10.27
N LYS A 99 23.04 -33.13 -9.35
CA LYS A 99 22.31 -33.05 -8.06
C LYS A 99 22.72 -31.81 -7.25
N LYS A 100 24.02 -31.51 -7.15
CA LYS A 100 24.50 -30.31 -6.42
C LYS A 100 23.97 -29.01 -7.06
N LYS A 101 24.00 -28.90 -8.39
CA LYS A 101 23.48 -27.72 -9.11
C LYS A 101 21.97 -27.60 -9.00
N ALA A 102 21.24 -28.71 -9.06
CA ALA A 102 19.80 -28.74 -8.85
C ALA A 102 19.41 -28.25 -7.44
N ASN A 103 20.10 -28.72 -6.40
CA ASN A 103 19.88 -28.25 -5.03
C ASN A 103 20.18 -26.75 -4.90
N LYS A 104 21.26 -26.26 -5.52
CA LYS A 104 21.57 -24.83 -5.53
C LYS A 104 20.47 -24.02 -6.23
N ALA A 105 20.01 -24.48 -7.40
CA ALA A 105 18.94 -23.82 -8.14
C ALA A 105 17.64 -23.76 -7.33
N TYR A 106 17.29 -24.85 -6.63
CA TYR A 106 16.14 -24.90 -5.73
C TYR A 106 16.25 -23.87 -4.60
N ASN A 107 17.39 -23.80 -3.90
CA ASN A 107 17.60 -22.85 -2.82
C ASN A 107 17.53 -21.40 -3.32
N ASN A 108 18.21 -21.09 -4.44
CA ASN A 108 18.17 -19.74 -5.01
C ASN A 108 16.76 -19.35 -5.47
N ALA A 109 15.98 -20.29 -6.00
CA ALA A 109 14.57 -20.05 -6.35
C ALA A 109 13.71 -19.76 -5.11
N GLN A 110 14.00 -20.40 -3.97
CA GLN A 110 13.34 -20.11 -2.70
C GLN A 110 13.70 -18.70 -2.20
N ASP A 111 15.00 -18.34 -2.24
CA ASP A 111 15.47 -17.01 -1.86
C ASP A 111 14.82 -15.91 -2.71
N ALA A 112 14.71 -16.13 -4.02
CA ALA A 112 14.02 -15.25 -4.95
C ALA A 112 12.55 -15.05 -4.58
N ARG A 113 11.83 -16.14 -4.28
CA ARG A 113 10.43 -16.08 -3.83
C ARG A 113 10.29 -15.33 -2.52
N ASP A 114 11.19 -15.52 -1.57
CA ASP A 114 11.17 -14.83 -0.28
C ASP A 114 11.49 -13.34 -0.42
N ALA A 115 12.38 -12.97 -1.34
CA ALA A 115 12.66 -11.58 -1.67
C ALA A 115 11.45 -10.89 -2.32
N ASP A 116 10.78 -11.54 -3.28
CA ASP A 116 9.54 -11.03 -3.90
C ASP A 116 8.41 -10.88 -2.87
N ASN A 117 8.28 -11.84 -1.95
CA ASN A 117 7.33 -11.74 -0.84
C ASN A 117 7.62 -10.52 0.07
N LYS A 118 8.88 -10.15 0.27
CA LYS A 118 9.24 -8.95 1.04
C LYS A 118 8.84 -7.67 0.30
N VAL A 119 9.03 -7.60 -1.03
CA VAL A 119 8.54 -6.49 -1.86
C VAL A 119 7.02 -6.35 -1.72
N LYS A 120 6.27 -7.44 -1.90
CA LYS A 120 4.80 -7.45 -1.76
C LYS A 120 4.32 -7.01 -0.38
N ARG A 121 5.01 -7.41 0.68
CA ARG A 121 4.69 -6.96 2.05
C ARG A 121 4.95 -5.46 2.21
N GLN A 122 6.01 -4.95 1.61
CA GLN A 122 6.35 -3.53 1.63
C GLN A 122 5.32 -2.70 0.85
N ASP A 123 4.88 -3.15 -0.32
CA ASP A 123 3.80 -2.52 -1.10
C ASP A 123 2.50 -2.44 -0.30
N LYS A 124 2.10 -3.55 0.32
CA LYS A 124 0.91 -3.60 1.18
C LYS A 124 1.02 -2.64 2.35
N LYS A 125 2.20 -2.51 2.96
CA LYS A 125 2.45 -1.55 4.03
C LYS A 125 2.25 -0.11 3.54
N ILE A 126 2.81 0.25 2.39
CA ILE A 126 2.64 1.58 1.78
C ILE A 126 1.16 1.85 1.50
N ALA A 127 0.45 0.92 0.86
CA ALA A 127 -0.97 1.07 0.56
C ALA A 127 -1.82 1.25 1.83
N ASN A 128 -1.54 0.48 2.89
CA ASN A 128 -2.25 0.59 4.15
C ASN A 128 -1.98 1.95 4.83
N LEU A 129 -0.73 2.41 4.84
CA LEU A 129 -0.37 3.72 5.39
C LEU A 129 -1.06 4.87 4.64
N ASN A 130 -1.11 4.81 3.30
CA ASN A 130 -1.86 5.79 2.49
C ASN A 130 -3.35 5.79 2.87
N SER A 131 -3.99 4.61 2.97
CA SER A 131 -5.40 4.53 3.36
C SER A 131 -5.65 5.10 4.76
N GLN A 132 -4.74 4.87 5.72
CA GLN A 132 -4.85 5.47 7.05
C GLN A 132 -4.68 6.99 7.00
N LEU A 133 -3.72 7.51 6.22
CA LEU A 133 -3.52 8.94 6.04
C LEU A 133 -4.76 9.62 5.46
N GLU A 134 -5.36 9.05 4.42
CA GLU A 134 -6.59 9.59 3.81
C GLU A 134 -7.73 9.70 4.84
N LYS A 135 -7.93 8.66 5.65
CA LYS A 135 -8.95 8.66 6.72
C LYS A 135 -8.67 9.73 7.76
N LYS A 136 -7.42 9.90 8.18
CA LYS A 136 -7.04 10.91 9.18
C LYS A 136 -7.12 12.33 8.62
N GLN A 137 -6.75 12.54 7.36
CA GLN A 137 -6.93 13.82 6.67
C GLN A 137 -8.41 14.18 6.51
N ALA A 138 -9.26 13.22 6.15
CA ALA A 138 -10.71 13.44 6.12
C ALA A 138 -11.24 13.82 7.49
N ARG A 139 -10.82 13.12 8.55
CA ARG A 139 -11.18 13.46 9.92
C ARG A 139 -10.71 14.85 10.32
N LEU A 140 -9.49 15.25 9.93
CA LEU A 140 -8.97 16.59 10.22
C LEU A 140 -9.85 17.68 9.59
N ARG A 141 -10.28 17.49 8.33
CA ARG A 141 -11.22 18.40 7.65
C ARG A 141 -12.56 18.49 8.37
N GLU A 142 -13.12 17.36 8.81
CA GLU A 142 -14.36 17.36 9.61
C GLU A 142 -14.21 18.16 10.91
N LEU A 143 -13.05 18.08 11.57
CA LEU A 143 -12.78 18.85 12.79
C LEU A 143 -12.63 20.35 12.47
N ASP A 144 -12.01 20.72 11.35
CA ASP A 144 -11.95 22.11 10.88
C ASP A 144 -13.34 22.68 10.59
N ASP A 145 -14.19 21.92 9.90
CA ASP A 145 -15.59 22.32 9.64
C ASP A 145 -16.36 22.54 10.94
N MET A 146 -16.15 21.69 11.96
CA MET A 146 -16.75 21.87 13.29
C MET A 146 -16.21 23.11 14.01
N LYS A 147 -14.90 23.41 13.91
CA LYS A 147 -14.32 24.63 14.48
C LYS A 147 -14.93 25.88 13.84
N LEU A 148 -15.03 25.90 12.51
CA LEU A 148 -15.66 27.01 11.77
C LEU A 148 -17.13 27.17 12.13
N ALA A 149 -17.89 26.07 12.24
CA ALA A 149 -19.29 26.12 12.62
C ALA A 149 -19.50 26.69 14.04
N ILE A 150 -18.65 26.33 15.01
CA ILE A 150 -18.72 26.88 16.37
C ILE A 150 -18.42 28.38 16.36
N VAL A 151 -17.35 28.81 15.67
CA VAL A 151 -16.97 30.22 15.56
C VAL A 151 -18.09 31.06 14.94
N ASN A 152 -18.66 30.60 13.83
CA ASN A 152 -19.75 31.30 13.13
C ASN A 152 -21.06 31.34 13.94
N LYS A 153 -21.26 30.43 14.90
CA LYS A 153 -22.44 30.41 15.79
C LYS A 153 -22.25 31.25 17.05
N SER A 154 -21.01 31.60 17.38
CA SER A 154 -20.65 32.45 18.51
C SER A 154 -20.55 33.95 18.19
N LEU A 155 -20.62 34.30 16.91
CA LEU A 155 -20.73 35.67 16.38
C LEU A 155 -22.20 36.05 16.22
#